data_AF-A0A354A0D8-F1
#
_entry.id   AF-A0A354A0D8-F1
#
_cell.length_a   1.000
_cell.length_b   1.000
_cell.length_c   1.000
_cell.angle_alpha   90.00
_cell.angle_beta   90.00
_cell.angle_gamma   90.00
#
_symmetry.space_group_name_H-M   'P 1'
#
loop_
_entity.id
_entity.type
_entity.pdbx_description
1 polymer ?
#
loop_
_entity_poly.entity_id
_entity_poly.type
_entity_poly.pdbx_seq_one_letter_code
_entity_poly.pdbx_strand_id
1 'polypeptide(L)'
;MKKIFSISSMIILLIYSVVLVPDYSTAEKSSLKQLLQYAEKTGNNQTAIYDLDVMDYFKLSQYDTELKKNTFKKTPEYQEKLNKLKSIRQKMLENYYYIELERSLGEYDINRKGFEISFGGNIAIFDFDLNAPKSAQGFIFPSLPIKNTPDDFIERLGLKGIYEERLFLPMGEEQGLSIETHSKDTHVYLIFKMASAKDVSYEGYIIDSRSWVKAEERLLMATPVRVIVGNDKSNEVYFDKEYK
;
A
#
# COMPACT_ATOMS: atom_id res chain seq x y z
N MET A 1 -73.00 -46.09 -8.40
CA MET A 1 -71.67 -46.22 -9.04
C MET A 1 -71.33 -44.86 -9.65
N LYS A 2 -70.07 -44.41 -9.49
CA LYS A 2 -69.46 -43.12 -9.90
C LYS A 2 -69.53 -41.95 -8.91
N LYS A 3 -68.38 -41.78 -8.23
CA LYS A 3 -67.90 -40.62 -7.48
C LYS A 3 -67.77 -39.41 -8.40
N ILE A 4 -68.05 -38.21 -7.90
CA ILE A 4 -67.51 -36.96 -8.45
C ILE A 4 -66.93 -36.17 -7.28
N PHE A 5 -65.62 -35.98 -7.35
CA PHE A 5 -64.80 -35.24 -6.39
C PHE A 5 -65.11 -33.74 -6.50
N SER A 6 -65.37 -33.10 -5.36
CA SER A 6 -65.32 -31.64 -5.24
C SER A 6 -63.85 -31.25 -5.04
N ILE A 7 -63.29 -30.60 -6.05
CA ILE A 7 -61.93 -30.05 -6.02
C ILE A 7 -62.03 -28.64 -5.47
N SER A 8 -61.46 -28.44 -4.29
CA SER A 8 -61.23 -27.11 -3.70
C SER A 8 -60.29 -26.31 -4.59
N SER A 9 -60.79 -25.23 -5.18
CA SER A 9 -59.98 -24.26 -5.93
C SER A 9 -59.05 -23.51 -4.98
N MET A 10 -57.79 -23.94 -4.91
CA MET A 10 -56.72 -23.23 -4.24
C MET A 10 -56.09 -22.25 -5.24
N ILE A 11 -56.48 -20.99 -5.17
CA ILE A 11 -55.85 -19.90 -5.93
C ILE A 11 -54.48 -19.62 -5.29
N ILE A 12 -53.40 -20.06 -5.95
CA ILE A 12 -52.04 -19.66 -5.59
C ILE A 12 -51.77 -18.31 -6.25
N LEU A 13 -51.84 -17.25 -5.45
CA LEU A 13 -51.46 -15.90 -5.87
C LEU A 13 -49.93 -15.79 -5.80
N LEU A 14 -49.25 -15.97 -6.94
CA LEU A 14 -47.81 -15.72 -7.08
C LEU A 14 -47.58 -14.20 -7.14
N ILE A 15 -47.28 -13.60 -5.99
CA ILE A 15 -46.83 -12.22 -5.91
C ILE A 15 -45.36 -12.20 -6.32
N TYR A 16 -45.09 -11.89 -7.60
CA TYR A 16 -43.77 -11.44 -8.03
C TYR A 16 -43.52 -10.06 -7.41
N SER A 17 -42.90 -10.04 -6.23
CA SER A 17 -42.25 -8.83 -5.74
C SER A 17 -41.05 -8.56 -6.65
N VAL A 18 -41.24 -7.69 -7.64
CA VAL A 18 -40.14 -7.02 -8.32
C VAL A 18 -39.39 -6.26 -7.23
N VAL A 19 -38.31 -6.86 -6.72
CA VAL A 19 -37.35 -6.15 -5.90
C VAL A 19 -36.68 -5.17 -6.85
N LEU A 20 -37.16 -3.93 -6.83
CA LEU A 20 -36.42 -2.79 -7.36
C LEU A 20 -35.13 -2.73 -6.54
N VAL A 21 -34.06 -3.34 -7.08
CA VAL A 21 -32.71 -3.12 -6.58
C VAL A 21 -32.46 -1.63 -6.79
N PRO A 22 -32.24 -0.84 -5.74
CA PRO A 22 -31.88 0.55 -5.92
C PRO A 22 -30.60 0.60 -6.75
N ASP A 23 -30.68 1.29 -7.87
CA ASP A 23 -29.55 1.56 -8.75
C ASP A 23 -28.58 2.47 -7.98
N TYR A 24 -27.50 1.90 -7.45
CA TYR A 24 -26.46 2.61 -6.70
C TYR A 24 -25.52 3.44 -7.62
N SER A 25 -25.89 3.69 -8.88
CA SER A 25 -24.98 4.13 -9.93
C SER A 25 -24.70 5.64 -10.03
N THR A 26 -25.02 6.46 -9.04
CA THR A 26 -24.58 7.87 -9.03
C THR A 26 -24.22 8.41 -7.65
N ALA A 27 -23.50 7.64 -6.83
CA ALA A 27 -22.59 8.29 -5.89
C ALA A 27 -21.52 8.98 -6.75
N GLU A 28 -21.49 10.30 -6.76
CA GLU A 28 -20.49 11.09 -7.50
C GLU A 28 -19.10 10.56 -7.13
N LYS A 29 -18.46 9.86 -8.07
CA LYS A 29 -17.11 9.33 -7.85
C LYS A 29 -16.20 10.51 -7.55
N SER A 30 -15.59 10.51 -6.37
CA SER A 30 -14.61 11.53 -6.01
C SER A 30 -13.47 11.51 -7.01
N SER A 31 -13.07 12.68 -7.49
CA SER A 31 -11.94 12.80 -8.39
C SER A 31 -10.61 12.55 -7.67
N LEU A 32 -9.57 12.17 -8.40
CA LEU A 32 -8.26 11.84 -7.82
C LEU A 32 -7.71 12.99 -6.95
N LYS A 33 -7.80 14.24 -7.44
CA LYS A 33 -7.40 15.45 -6.70
C LYS A 33 -8.18 15.62 -5.39
N GLN A 34 -9.49 15.34 -5.37
CA GLN A 34 -10.28 15.44 -4.15
C GLN A 34 -9.90 14.37 -3.12
N LEU A 35 -9.44 13.20 -3.58
CA LEU A 35 -8.96 12.15 -2.69
C LEU A 35 -7.57 12.47 -2.14
N LEU A 36 -6.69 13.02 -2.97
CA LEU A 36 -5.32 13.36 -2.57
C LEU A 36 -5.21 14.68 -1.79
N GLN A 37 -6.15 15.62 -1.92
CA GLN A 37 -6.05 16.93 -1.24
C GLN A 37 -6.00 16.85 0.30
N TYR A 38 -6.47 15.73 0.88
CA TYR A 38 -6.47 15.50 2.32
C TYR A 38 -5.25 14.73 2.81
N ALA A 39 -4.34 14.34 1.91
CA ALA A 39 -3.15 13.58 2.22
C ALA A 39 -1.89 14.32 1.74
N GLU A 40 -0.85 14.31 2.56
CA GLU A 40 0.46 14.86 2.20
C GLU A 40 1.29 13.79 1.47
N LYS A 41 1.96 14.14 0.36
CA LYS A 41 2.95 13.23 -0.23
C LYS A 41 4.05 12.99 0.79
N THR A 42 4.44 11.74 1.00
CA THR A 42 5.52 11.42 1.94
C THR A 42 6.82 12.08 1.48
N GLY A 43 7.47 12.81 2.40
CA GLY A 43 8.83 13.32 2.21
C GLY A 43 9.91 12.30 2.58
N ASN A 44 11.09 12.79 2.90
CA ASN A 44 12.16 11.99 3.49
C ASN A 44 12.14 12.15 5.03
N ASN A 45 12.79 11.22 5.76
CA ASN A 45 13.08 11.29 7.20
C ASN A 45 11.91 11.03 8.17
N GLN A 46 10.86 10.33 7.76
CA GLN A 46 9.73 10.01 8.65
C GLN A 46 10.16 9.18 9.86
N THR A 47 11.08 8.23 9.67
CA THR A 47 11.64 7.44 10.77
C THR A 47 12.34 8.33 11.79
N ALA A 48 13.18 9.28 11.35
CA ALA A 48 13.84 10.24 12.23
C ALA A 48 12.84 11.13 12.99
N ILE A 49 11.76 11.57 12.34
CA ILE A 49 10.67 12.30 12.99
C ILE A 49 10.00 11.44 14.05
N TYR A 50 9.66 10.19 13.71
CA TYR A 50 8.97 9.27 14.61
C TYR A 50 9.82 8.97 15.87
N ASP A 51 11.10 8.66 15.68
CA ASP A 51 12.03 8.31 16.74
C ASP A 51 12.57 9.53 17.51
N LEU A 52 12.19 10.75 17.09
CA LEU A 52 12.71 12.01 17.63
C LEU A 52 14.25 12.11 17.52
N ASP A 53 14.81 11.57 16.43
CA ASP A 53 16.25 11.70 16.16
C ASP A 53 16.58 13.11 15.65
N VAL A 54 16.93 13.97 16.60
CA VAL A 54 17.35 15.35 16.33
C VAL A 54 18.61 15.41 15.47
N MET A 55 19.52 14.45 15.57
CA MET A 55 20.78 14.52 14.83
C MET A 55 20.53 14.26 13.36
N ASP A 56 19.81 13.18 13.06
CA ASP A 56 19.48 12.78 11.70
C ASP A 56 18.52 13.78 11.03
N TYR A 57 17.42 14.13 11.72
CA TYR A 57 16.41 15.03 11.16
C TYR A 57 16.99 16.41 10.79
N PHE A 58 17.82 17.00 11.66
CA PHE A 58 18.45 18.30 11.41
C PHE A 58 19.80 18.21 10.70
N LYS A 59 20.22 17.02 10.25
CA LYS A 59 21.48 16.76 9.53
C LYS A 59 22.71 17.32 10.23
N LEU A 60 22.79 17.11 11.55
CA LEU A 60 23.85 17.68 12.39
C LEU A 60 25.11 16.81 12.39
N SER A 61 25.77 16.74 11.23
CA SER A 61 26.95 15.89 10.99
C SER A 61 28.16 16.25 11.87
N GLN A 62 28.19 17.44 12.47
CA GLN A 62 29.25 17.85 13.40
C GLN A 62 29.30 17.03 14.70
N TYR A 63 28.20 16.36 15.07
CA TYR A 63 28.12 15.47 16.25
C TYR A 63 28.37 14.00 15.86
N ASP A 64 29.53 13.77 15.24
CA ASP A 64 29.97 12.48 14.69
C ASP A 64 30.38 11.42 15.74
N THR A 65 30.60 11.79 17.00
CA THR A 65 30.93 10.85 18.08
C THR A 65 29.87 10.82 19.17
N GLU A 66 29.77 9.68 19.86
CA GLU A 66 28.86 9.52 21.00
C GLU A 66 29.10 10.54 22.11
N LEU A 67 30.36 10.92 22.36
CA LEU A 67 30.69 11.97 23.32
C LEU A 67 30.14 13.33 22.90
N LYS A 68 30.31 13.71 21.61
CA LYS A 68 29.76 14.97 21.06
C LYS A 68 28.24 14.97 21.11
N LYS A 69 27.58 13.87 20.70
CA LYS A 69 26.11 13.72 20.77
C LYS A 69 25.60 13.86 22.20
N ASN A 70 26.21 13.16 23.15
CA ASN A 70 25.80 13.19 24.57
C ASN A 70 26.04 14.54 25.22
N THR A 71 27.06 15.28 24.79
CA THR A 71 27.30 16.66 25.24
C THR A 71 26.24 17.59 24.66
N PHE A 72 25.93 17.48 23.37
CA PHE A 72 24.91 18.30 22.72
C PHE A 72 23.51 18.07 23.31
N LYS A 73 23.13 16.83 23.64
CA LYS A 73 21.83 16.50 24.26
C LYS A 73 21.52 17.30 25.54
N LYS A 74 22.55 17.82 26.22
CA LYS A 74 22.42 18.63 27.45
C LYS A 74 22.26 20.13 27.19
N THR A 75 22.37 20.60 25.95
CA THR A 75 22.30 22.03 25.63
C THR A 75 20.86 22.50 25.51
N PRO A 76 20.60 23.81 25.73
CA PRO A 76 19.30 24.42 25.42
C PRO A 76 18.92 24.26 23.94
N GLU A 77 19.90 24.35 23.04
CA GLU A 77 19.67 24.20 21.59
C GLU A 77 19.09 22.83 21.24
N TYR A 78 19.61 21.75 21.82
CA TYR A 78 19.06 20.41 21.60
C TYR A 78 17.61 20.31 22.09
N GLN A 79 17.30 20.87 23.26
CA GLN A 79 15.94 20.85 23.81
C GLN A 79 14.96 21.64 22.93
N GLU A 80 15.38 22.77 22.37
CA GLU A 80 14.58 23.52 21.40
C GLU A 80 14.29 22.69 20.14
N LYS A 81 15.32 22.09 19.54
CA LYS A 81 15.18 21.22 18.36
C LYS A 81 14.30 20.00 18.65
N LEU A 82 14.47 19.38 19.81
CA LEU A 82 13.66 18.24 20.24
C LEU A 82 12.19 18.62 20.41
N ASN A 83 11.90 19.77 21.01
CA ASN A 83 10.52 20.25 21.16
C ASN A 83 9.88 20.57 19.80
N LYS A 84 10.64 21.18 18.88
CA LYS A 84 10.20 21.36 17.50
C LYS A 84 9.89 20.02 16.82
N LEU A 85 10.75 19.02 16.98
CA LEU A 85 10.57 17.70 16.38
C LEU A 85 9.38 16.94 16.98
N LYS A 86 9.11 17.08 18.29
CA LYS A 86 7.90 16.55 18.94
C LYS A 86 6.63 17.10 18.33
N SER A 87 6.57 18.42 18.10
CA SER A 87 5.42 19.07 17.44
C SER A 87 5.23 18.60 16.00
N ILE A 88 6.32 18.36 15.26
CA ILE A 88 6.27 17.81 13.91
C ILE A 88 5.76 16.36 13.95
N ARG A 89 6.28 15.54 14.85
CA ARG A 89 5.83 14.15 15.03
C ARG A 89 4.36 14.06 15.37
N GLN A 90 3.85 14.93 16.24
CA GLN A 90 2.42 14.95 16.57
C GLN A 90 1.56 15.18 15.32
N LYS A 91 1.90 16.20 14.52
CA LYS A 91 1.19 16.48 13.24
C LYS A 91 1.27 15.30 12.27
N MET A 92 2.45 14.68 12.18
CA MET A 92 2.67 13.50 11.34
C MET A 92 1.78 12.30 11.72
N LEU A 93 1.47 12.12 13.00
CA LEU A 93 0.59 11.04 13.45
C LEU A 93 -0.91 11.36 13.27
N GLU A 94 -1.27 12.64 13.16
CA GLU A 94 -2.66 13.09 12.97
C GLU A 94 -3.09 13.07 11.49
N ASN A 95 -2.14 13.37 10.59
CA ASN A 95 -2.36 13.54 9.16
C ASN A 95 -2.47 12.23 8.37
N TYR A 96 -3.11 12.31 7.20
CA TYR A 96 -2.99 11.30 6.16
C TYR A 96 -1.80 11.62 5.26
N TYR A 97 -1.16 10.56 4.79
CA TYR A 97 -0.07 10.61 3.84
C TYR A 97 -0.37 9.76 2.63
N TYR A 98 0.32 10.00 1.53
CA TYR A 98 0.30 9.09 0.39
C TYR A 98 1.69 8.85 -0.19
N ILE A 99 1.88 7.61 -0.67
CA ILE A 99 2.96 7.26 -1.58
C ILE A 99 2.39 6.94 -2.95
N GLU A 100 3.21 7.15 -3.96
CA GLU A 100 2.95 6.75 -5.35
C GLU A 100 3.88 5.58 -5.67
N LEU A 101 3.33 4.46 -6.11
CA LEU A 101 4.12 3.28 -6.45
C LEU A 101 4.61 3.38 -7.90
N GLU A 102 5.92 3.55 -8.08
CA GLU A 102 6.55 3.65 -9.40
C GLU A 102 6.35 2.37 -10.23
N ARG A 103 5.86 2.51 -11.48
CA ARG A 103 5.70 1.42 -12.48
C ARG A 103 5.05 0.14 -11.93
N SER A 104 3.94 0.31 -11.22
CA SER A 104 3.44 -0.74 -10.34
C SER A 104 2.29 -1.56 -10.93
N LEU A 105 1.68 -1.17 -12.06
CA LEU A 105 0.65 -1.99 -12.70
C LEU A 105 1.28 -2.91 -13.75
N GLY A 106 1.12 -4.22 -13.57
CA GLY A 106 1.42 -5.21 -14.59
C GLY A 106 0.42 -5.19 -15.75
N GLU A 107 0.45 -6.23 -16.57
CA GLU A 107 -0.56 -6.44 -17.62
C GLU A 107 -1.92 -6.82 -17.01
N TYR A 108 -3.01 -6.51 -17.71
CA TYR A 108 -4.34 -6.92 -17.27
C TYR A 108 -4.51 -8.44 -17.38
N ASP A 109 -4.83 -9.09 -16.27
CA ASP A 109 -5.14 -10.51 -16.23
C ASP A 109 -6.60 -10.73 -16.65
N ILE A 110 -6.81 -11.19 -17.88
CA ILE A 110 -8.14 -11.46 -18.45
C ILE A 110 -8.89 -12.54 -17.64
N ASN A 111 -8.19 -13.54 -17.11
CA ASN A 111 -8.81 -14.66 -16.41
C ASN A 111 -9.25 -14.26 -15.00
N ARG A 112 -8.43 -13.47 -14.30
CA ARG A 112 -8.71 -12.99 -12.94
C ARG A 112 -9.45 -11.67 -12.91
N LYS A 113 -9.54 -10.97 -14.05
CA LYS A 113 -10.18 -9.67 -14.25
C LYS A 113 -9.59 -8.61 -13.31
N GLY A 114 -8.36 -8.20 -13.59
CA GLY A 114 -7.69 -7.19 -12.77
C GLY A 114 -6.20 -7.06 -13.06
N PHE A 115 -5.52 -6.29 -12.20
CA PHE A 115 -4.08 -6.06 -12.30
C PHE A 115 -3.35 -6.63 -11.09
N GLU A 116 -2.11 -7.05 -11.30
CA GLU A 116 -1.17 -7.30 -10.21
C GLU A 116 -0.26 -6.10 -10.01
N ILE A 117 -0.04 -5.78 -8.74
CA ILE A 117 0.88 -4.76 -8.28
C ILE A 117 2.04 -5.43 -7.58
N SER A 118 3.26 -5.19 -8.07
CA SER A 118 4.48 -5.64 -7.40
C SER A 118 4.87 -4.71 -6.25
N PHE A 119 5.20 -5.30 -5.11
CA PHE A 119 5.85 -4.66 -3.97
C PHE A 119 7.35 -5.01 -3.91
N GLY A 120 7.90 -5.57 -4.98
CA GLY A 120 9.25 -6.13 -5.01
C GLY A 120 9.30 -7.57 -4.50
N GLY A 121 10.49 -8.11 -4.32
CA GLY A 121 10.70 -9.49 -3.89
C GLY A 121 11.81 -9.60 -2.86
N ASN A 122 12.03 -10.81 -2.36
CA ASN A 122 13.13 -11.09 -1.44
C ASN A 122 14.46 -11.35 -2.18
N ILE A 123 14.71 -10.63 -3.28
CA ILE A 123 15.90 -10.77 -4.12
C ILE A 123 16.52 -9.41 -4.43
N ALA A 124 17.85 -9.35 -4.38
CA ALA A 124 18.64 -8.18 -4.71
C ALA A 124 19.67 -8.51 -5.79
N ILE A 125 19.90 -7.57 -6.70
CA ILE A 125 21.03 -7.57 -7.64
C ILE A 125 22.06 -6.59 -7.07
N PHE A 126 23.33 -7.00 -6.87
CA PHE A 126 24.35 -6.19 -6.17
C PHE A 126 23.91 -5.76 -4.74
N ASP A 127 24.29 -4.56 -4.31
CA ASP A 127 23.93 -3.94 -3.03
C ASP A 127 22.54 -3.24 -3.05
N PHE A 128 21.72 -3.45 -4.09
CA PHE A 128 20.38 -2.84 -4.10
C PHE A 128 19.52 -3.42 -2.97
N ASP A 129 18.80 -2.53 -2.29
CA ASP A 129 18.10 -2.82 -1.04
C ASP A 129 17.08 -3.94 -1.23
N LEU A 130 17.32 -5.05 -0.53
CA LEU A 130 16.25 -5.98 -0.23
C LEU A 130 15.13 -5.19 0.45
N ASN A 131 13.88 -5.46 0.09
CA ASN A 131 12.76 -4.81 0.78
C ASN A 131 12.23 -5.74 1.85
N ALA A 132 11.90 -5.19 3.02
CA ALA A 132 11.16 -5.94 4.00
C ALA A 132 9.81 -6.39 3.40
N PRO A 133 9.26 -7.54 3.84
CA PRO A 133 7.97 -8.01 3.36
C PRO A 133 6.84 -6.98 3.58
N LYS A 134 5.97 -6.84 2.58
CA LYS A 134 4.82 -5.93 2.54
C LYS A 134 5.20 -4.47 2.75
N SER A 135 6.38 -4.06 2.28
CA SER A 135 6.87 -2.71 2.47
C SER A 135 7.11 -1.98 1.15
N ALA A 136 7.02 -0.65 1.23
CA ALA A 136 7.45 0.25 0.15
C ALA A 136 7.80 1.61 0.76
N GLN A 137 8.89 2.22 0.28
CA GLN A 137 9.30 3.59 0.63
C GLN A 137 9.39 3.85 2.14
N GLY A 138 9.88 2.89 2.93
CA GLY A 138 10.04 3.03 4.39
C GLY A 138 8.78 2.74 5.22
N PHE A 139 7.71 2.29 4.58
CA PHE A 139 6.46 1.92 5.24
C PHE A 139 6.14 0.45 5.10
N ILE A 140 5.56 -0.16 6.12
CA ILE A 140 4.99 -1.51 6.07
C ILE A 140 3.45 -1.44 6.07
N PHE A 141 2.83 -2.24 5.19
CA PHE A 141 1.39 -2.22 4.93
C PHE A 141 0.73 -3.54 5.32
N PRO A 142 0.58 -3.85 6.62
CA PRO A 142 0.13 -5.16 7.09
C PRO A 142 -1.32 -5.48 6.68
N SER A 143 -2.18 -4.47 6.49
CA SER A 143 -3.58 -4.65 6.10
C SER A 143 -3.77 -4.99 4.62
N LEU A 144 -2.74 -4.82 3.77
CA LEU A 144 -2.82 -5.18 2.36
C LEU A 144 -2.75 -6.71 2.19
N PRO A 145 -3.63 -7.30 1.36
CA PRO A 145 -3.65 -8.74 1.09
C PRO A 145 -2.56 -9.13 0.06
N ILE A 146 -1.33 -8.69 0.32
CA ILE A 146 -0.14 -9.04 -0.47
C ILE A 146 0.17 -10.52 -0.30
N LYS A 147 0.46 -11.19 -1.41
CA LYS A 147 0.83 -12.60 -1.48
C LYS A 147 2.21 -12.77 -2.08
N ASN A 148 2.94 -13.75 -1.58
CA ASN A 148 4.21 -14.17 -2.17
C ASN A 148 3.90 -15.05 -3.38
N THR A 149 4.44 -14.69 -4.52
CA THR A 149 4.36 -15.43 -5.78
C THR A 149 5.77 -15.85 -6.13
N PRO A 150 6.07 -17.16 -6.23
CA PRO A 150 7.39 -17.60 -6.67
C PRO A 150 7.77 -16.99 -8.00
N ASP A 151 9.05 -16.65 -8.17
CA ASP A 151 9.55 -16.21 -9.46
C ASP A 151 9.85 -17.43 -10.34
N ASP A 152 8.99 -17.70 -11.32
CA ASP A 152 9.07 -18.84 -12.23
C ASP A 152 10.43 -18.94 -12.95
N PHE A 153 11.03 -17.79 -13.31
CA PHE A 153 12.31 -17.77 -14.00
C PHE A 153 13.43 -18.22 -13.04
N ILE A 154 13.42 -17.68 -11.83
CA ILE A 154 14.42 -17.99 -10.80
C ILE A 154 14.26 -19.43 -10.28
N GLU A 155 13.04 -19.92 -10.10
CA GLU A 155 12.79 -21.31 -9.73
C GLU A 155 13.34 -22.29 -10.80
N ARG A 156 13.21 -21.96 -12.09
CA ARG A 156 13.80 -22.75 -13.19
C ARG A 156 15.32 -22.77 -13.17
N LEU A 157 15.97 -21.77 -12.56
CA LEU A 157 17.41 -21.75 -12.31
C LEU A 157 17.82 -22.57 -11.08
N GLY A 158 16.87 -23.22 -10.40
CA GLY A 158 17.10 -24.07 -9.23
C GLY A 158 17.22 -23.31 -7.91
N LEU A 159 17.00 -22.00 -7.91
CA LEU A 159 17.02 -21.17 -6.71
C LEU A 159 15.62 -21.16 -6.07
N LYS A 160 15.45 -21.93 -5.00
CA LYS A 160 14.18 -22.06 -4.28
C LYS A 160 14.03 -20.98 -3.21
N GLY A 161 12.79 -20.59 -2.93
CA GLY A 161 12.46 -19.67 -1.84
C GLY A 161 12.51 -18.19 -2.21
N ILE A 162 12.84 -17.88 -3.47
CA ILE A 162 12.75 -16.53 -4.02
C ILE A 162 11.32 -16.28 -4.50
N TYR A 163 10.77 -15.13 -4.14
CA TYR A 163 9.41 -14.72 -4.47
C TYR A 163 9.33 -13.22 -4.73
N GLU A 164 8.26 -12.84 -5.42
CA GLU A 164 7.77 -11.48 -5.55
C GLU A 164 6.49 -11.31 -4.73
N GLU A 165 6.35 -10.17 -4.08
CA GLU A 165 5.16 -9.78 -3.33
C GLU A 165 4.19 -9.06 -4.24
N ARG A 166 2.98 -9.59 -4.35
CA ARG A 166 1.96 -9.07 -5.26
C ARG A 166 0.65 -8.76 -4.56
N LEU A 167 0.10 -7.59 -4.84
CA LEU A 167 -1.26 -7.19 -4.51
C LEU A 167 -2.13 -7.29 -5.76
N PHE A 168 -3.23 -8.05 -5.69
CA PHE A 168 -4.19 -8.13 -6.80
C PHE A 168 -5.31 -7.10 -6.65
N LEU A 169 -5.55 -6.32 -7.70
CA LEU A 169 -6.65 -5.37 -7.79
C LEU A 169 -7.71 -5.87 -8.77
N PRO A 170 -8.86 -6.38 -8.29
CA PRO A 170 -9.95 -6.80 -9.18
C PRO A 170 -10.58 -5.58 -9.86
N MET A 171 -10.67 -5.63 -11.19
CA MET A 171 -11.21 -4.57 -12.04
C MET A 171 -11.93 -5.16 -13.26
N GLY A 172 -12.94 -4.48 -13.79
CA GLY A 172 -13.59 -4.90 -15.02
C GLY A 172 -12.75 -4.59 -16.26
N GLU A 173 -13.11 -5.21 -17.38
CA GLU A 173 -12.40 -5.05 -18.67
C GLU A 173 -12.45 -3.61 -19.18
N GLU A 174 -13.54 -2.88 -18.92
CA GLU A 174 -13.66 -1.47 -19.29
C GLU A 174 -12.65 -0.60 -18.53
N GLN A 175 -12.52 -0.79 -17.22
CA GLN A 175 -11.48 -0.10 -16.43
C GLN A 175 -10.08 -0.53 -16.87
N GLY A 176 -9.89 -1.82 -17.13
CA GLY A 176 -8.63 -2.38 -17.64
C GLY A 176 -8.19 -1.71 -18.93
N LEU A 177 -9.09 -1.62 -19.91
CA LEU A 177 -8.81 -0.98 -21.19
C LEU A 177 -8.47 0.51 -21.05
N SER A 178 -9.19 1.23 -20.18
CA SER A 178 -8.90 2.64 -19.89
C SER A 178 -7.51 2.84 -19.29
N ILE A 179 -7.10 1.95 -18.38
CA ILE A 179 -5.77 1.95 -17.76
C ILE A 179 -4.70 1.66 -18.81
N GLU A 180 -4.84 0.60 -19.62
CA GLU A 180 -3.84 0.24 -20.63
C GLU A 180 -3.66 1.35 -21.69
N THR A 181 -4.76 1.96 -22.13
CA THR A 181 -4.76 3.07 -23.09
C THR A 181 -4.04 4.31 -22.56
N HIS A 182 -4.14 4.57 -21.26
CA HIS A 182 -3.57 5.76 -20.60
C HIS A 182 -2.51 5.39 -19.56
N SER A 183 -1.75 4.32 -19.80
CA SER A 183 -0.82 3.74 -18.82
C SER A 183 0.26 4.72 -18.33
N LYS A 184 0.68 5.66 -19.18
CA LYS A 184 1.67 6.69 -18.83
C LYS A 184 1.17 7.75 -17.86
N ASP A 185 -0.15 7.95 -17.82
CA ASP A 185 -0.81 8.95 -16.99
C ASP A 185 -1.53 8.28 -15.80
N THR A 186 -1.40 6.96 -15.64
CA THR A 186 -2.11 6.16 -14.64
C THR A 186 -1.16 5.66 -13.58
N HIS A 187 -1.50 5.94 -12.33
CA HIS A 187 -0.64 5.68 -11.17
C HIS A 187 -1.41 4.97 -10.05
N VAL A 188 -0.67 4.26 -9.21
CA VAL A 188 -1.19 3.66 -7.98
C VAL A 188 -0.75 4.49 -6.79
N TYR A 189 -1.71 4.91 -5.97
CA TYR A 189 -1.47 5.62 -4.72
C TYR A 189 -1.89 4.76 -3.54
N LEU A 190 -1.06 4.76 -2.50
CA LEU A 190 -1.42 4.25 -1.17
C LEU A 190 -1.60 5.44 -0.26
N ILE A 191 -2.84 5.72 0.17
CA ILE A 191 -3.16 6.73 1.18
C ILE A 191 -3.27 6.05 2.55
N PHE A 192 -2.61 6.56 3.57
CA PHE A 192 -2.58 5.92 4.88
C PHE A 192 -2.34 6.89 6.03
N LYS A 193 -2.53 6.39 7.25
CA LYS A 193 -2.00 7.02 8.48
C LYS A 193 -0.82 6.23 9.01
N MET A 194 0.13 6.93 9.62
CA MET A 194 1.21 6.31 10.37
C MET A 194 0.71 5.93 11.75
N ALA A 195 0.81 4.65 12.12
CA ALA A 195 0.30 4.16 13.39
C ALA A 195 1.42 3.91 14.41
N SER A 196 2.48 3.22 13.99
CA SER A 196 3.61 2.87 14.85
C SER A 196 4.89 2.67 14.04
N ALA A 197 6.02 2.44 14.72
CA ALA A 197 7.23 1.90 14.09
C ALA A 197 7.40 0.42 14.45
N LYS A 198 8.02 -0.36 13.57
CA LYS A 198 8.31 -1.76 13.77
C LYS A 198 9.69 -2.09 13.20
N ASP A 199 10.48 -2.81 13.98
CA ASP A 199 11.69 -3.45 13.50
C ASP A 199 11.29 -4.78 12.84
N VAL A 200 11.69 -4.97 11.59
CA VAL A 200 11.33 -6.11 10.75
C VAL A 200 12.61 -6.82 10.37
N SER A 201 12.79 -8.04 10.89
CA SER A 201 13.86 -8.94 10.47
C SER A 201 13.35 -9.85 9.35
N TYR A 202 14.10 -9.97 8.27
CA TYR A 202 13.72 -10.78 7.11
C TYR A 202 14.95 -11.35 6.40
N GLU A 203 14.72 -12.30 5.50
CA GLU A 203 15.77 -12.93 4.71
C GLU A 203 15.57 -12.62 3.23
N GLY A 204 16.67 -12.34 2.54
CA GLY A 204 16.69 -12.11 1.11
C GLY A 204 17.90 -12.73 0.45
N TYR A 205 17.79 -12.96 -0.85
CA TYR A 205 18.83 -13.57 -1.65
C TYR A 205 19.58 -12.50 -2.45
N ILE A 206 20.89 -12.40 -2.25
CA ILE A 206 21.75 -11.53 -3.05
C ILE A 206 22.30 -12.33 -4.22
N ILE A 207 22.00 -11.91 -5.45
CA ILE A 207 22.42 -12.59 -6.68
C ILE A 207 23.95 -12.60 -6.82
N ASP A 208 24.61 -11.49 -6.49
CA ASP A 208 26.04 -11.32 -6.73
C ASP A 208 26.88 -12.24 -5.81
N SER A 209 26.59 -12.24 -4.51
CA SER A 209 27.23 -13.12 -3.55
C SER A 209 26.65 -14.55 -3.53
N ARG A 210 25.54 -14.78 -4.23
CA ARG A 210 24.80 -16.06 -4.29
C ARG A 210 24.47 -16.61 -2.90
N SER A 211 24.04 -15.74 -2.00
CA SER A 211 23.84 -16.08 -0.60
C SER A 211 22.55 -15.51 -0.05
N TRP A 212 21.97 -16.24 0.89
CA TRP A 212 20.93 -15.73 1.77
C TRP A 212 21.56 -14.83 2.83
N VAL A 213 20.99 -13.65 3.00
CA VAL A 213 21.37 -12.70 4.04
C VAL A 213 20.18 -12.38 4.92
N LYS A 214 20.47 -12.11 6.20
CA LYS A 214 19.50 -11.56 7.13
C LYS A 214 19.63 -10.04 7.12
N ALA A 215 18.50 -9.38 7.00
CA ALA A 215 18.38 -7.94 7.07
C ALA A 215 17.42 -7.55 8.19
N GLU A 216 17.62 -6.36 8.74
CA GLU A 216 16.74 -5.76 9.74
C GLU A 216 16.48 -4.32 9.34
N GLU A 217 15.20 -3.95 9.27
CA GLU A 217 14.78 -2.61 8.91
C GLU A 217 13.78 -2.06 9.92
N ARG A 218 13.91 -0.77 10.21
CA ARG A 218 12.93 -0.04 11.01
C ARG A 218 11.96 0.69 10.10
N LEU A 219 10.72 0.22 10.07
CA LEU A 219 9.67 0.70 9.18
C LEU A 219 8.51 1.31 9.94
N LEU A 220 7.83 2.27 9.30
CA LEU A 220 6.60 2.84 9.84
C LEU A 220 5.39 2.06 9.37
N MET A 221 4.57 1.62 10.31
CA MET A 221 3.34 0.91 10.05
C MET A 221 2.28 1.87 9.51
N ALA A 222 1.80 1.57 8.30
CA ALA A 222 0.72 2.27 7.64
C ALA A 222 -0.60 1.55 7.88
N THR A 223 -1.54 2.18 8.60
CA THR A 223 -2.91 1.68 8.77
C THR A 223 -3.87 2.80 9.20
N PRO A 224 -5.10 2.87 8.66
CA PRO A 224 -5.62 2.09 7.53
C PRO A 224 -4.92 2.48 6.22
N VAL A 225 -5.09 1.67 5.17
CA VAL A 225 -4.48 1.90 3.84
C VAL A 225 -5.57 1.90 2.79
N ARG A 226 -5.69 2.99 2.03
CA ARG A 226 -6.57 3.13 0.88
C ARG A 226 -5.74 3.08 -0.39
N VAL A 227 -6.05 2.11 -1.26
CA VAL A 227 -5.41 1.93 -2.56
C VAL A 227 -6.26 2.63 -3.60
N ILE A 228 -5.64 3.52 -4.37
CA ILE A 228 -6.28 4.23 -5.47
C ILE A 228 -5.50 3.96 -6.75
N VAL A 229 -6.20 3.65 -7.83
CA VAL A 229 -5.66 3.70 -9.19
C VAL A 229 -6.36 4.83 -9.91
N GLY A 230 -5.59 5.83 -10.34
CA GLY A 230 -6.15 7.05 -10.93
C GLY A 230 -5.29 7.59 -12.05
N ASN A 231 -5.93 8.40 -12.90
CA ASN A 231 -5.29 9.09 -13.99
C ASN A 231 -5.00 10.55 -13.62
N ASP A 232 -3.73 10.95 -13.63
CA ASP A 232 -3.32 12.30 -13.21
C ASP A 232 -3.80 13.40 -14.16
N LYS A 233 -4.00 13.06 -15.43
CA LYS A 233 -4.39 14.01 -16.47
C LYS A 233 -5.90 14.23 -16.53
N SER A 234 -6.69 13.16 -16.55
CA SER A 234 -8.16 13.23 -16.57
C SER A 234 -8.76 13.40 -15.18
N ASN A 235 -7.98 13.16 -14.12
CA ASN A 235 -8.42 13.19 -12.72
C ASN A 235 -9.43 12.07 -12.37
N GLU A 236 -9.55 11.07 -13.25
CA GLU A 236 -10.45 9.93 -13.09
C GLU A 236 -9.87 8.89 -12.12
N VAL A 237 -10.76 8.22 -11.38
CA VAL A 237 -10.41 7.13 -10.47
C VAL A 237 -10.98 5.82 -11.01
N TYR A 238 -10.07 4.90 -11.36
CA TYR A 238 -10.40 3.57 -11.88
C TYR A 238 -10.62 2.55 -10.77
N PHE A 239 -9.92 2.72 -9.65
CA PHE A 239 -10.03 1.85 -8.48
C PHE A 239 -9.87 2.63 -7.20
N ASP A 240 -10.66 2.27 -6.19
CA ASP A 240 -10.65 2.89 -4.88
C ASP A 240 -11.10 1.88 -3.82
N LYS A 241 -10.19 1.50 -2.93
CA LYS A 241 -10.50 0.54 -1.86
C LYS A 241 -9.68 0.79 -0.60
N GLU A 242 -10.37 0.85 0.53
CA GLU A 242 -9.77 0.90 1.86
C GLU A 242 -9.59 -0.50 2.46
N TYR A 243 -8.43 -0.72 3.06
CA TYR A 243 -8.00 -1.91 3.78
C TYR A 243 -7.69 -1.52 5.23
N LYS A 244 -8.38 -2.18 6.17
CA LYS A 244 -8.29 -1.92 7.62
C LYS A 244 -7.61 -3.06 8.34
#